data_AF-A0A7Y3BWB7-F1
#
_entry.id   AF-A0A7Y3BWB7-F1
#
_cell.length_a   1.000
_cell.length_b   1.000
_cell.length_c   1.000
_cell.angle_alpha   90.00
_cell.angle_beta   90.00
_cell.angle_gamma   90.00
#
_symmetry.space_group_name_H-M   'P 1'
#
loop_
_entity.id
_entity.type
_entity.pdbx_description
1 polymer ?
#
loop_
_entity_poly.entity_id
_entity_poly.type
_entity_poly.pdbx_seq_one_letter_code
_entity_poly.pdbx_strand_id
1 'polypeptide(L)'
;MGSFLAHAFMAIKRAIRPLVPDSLVARFRTPVRPGWARTNVDIIVDENPETWMRATPDTYRVVKTPHGSAGTTDCVLEEGKEELEAADRNSIRTIMATHPYGAAIMARTVPPRINRGSYEFPTIEPIAIGVRPDLFVEIGGRTPHDDDLTNLLFRIFNAGEPIALIPRGRPTSAGPIAPTTPITRSLSVVIMAGVPLHDVGGGFRGAQLARQFAKSGAHVTYLYEYDSGESVDLGIRVLHPNVEELRTDWFDPGRFAARVQSRDRLVIVEFPHVDIVKSAIALTEHGYQLVYDVIDDWSDRSLGGMWWSHEYEDALLTSAGIVTASAPALVERVRSMAPQHVPVLVPNAVNPDVFGGDVPGIAEDIPHGDGPLFSYHGSLYGDWLDWEAVRDVALAFPTARLMMIGDERKHPAMPDNVHFMGLRAQDDLPRYLAAADVSLIPFKVNATTHAVSPLKAFEAMAMGVVIAAPPLDSLEGLDGVYTDINLVSAVEKAMAGTPPDALRARQEHDWFARMRRILDAAGLPLPTGSSNPAVVARRVPTIYAGEERLVGFSSPHTGGRRTHR
;
A
#
# COMPACT_ATOMS: atom_id res chain seq x y z
N MET A 1 13.34 -25.57 43.04
CA MET A 1 12.10 -26.31 42.67
C MET A 1 11.19 -25.57 41.70
N GLY A 2 10.88 -24.26 41.86
CA GLY A 2 9.90 -23.56 41.01
C GLY A 2 10.11 -23.65 39.49
N SER A 3 11.35 -23.48 38.98
CA SER A 3 11.63 -23.53 37.54
C SER A 3 11.30 -24.90 36.90
N PHE A 4 11.51 -26.00 37.62
CA PHE A 4 11.28 -27.35 37.10
C PHE A 4 9.78 -27.66 36.95
N LEU A 5 8.96 -27.22 37.92
CA LEU A 5 7.50 -27.30 37.85
C LEU A 5 6.92 -26.46 36.70
N ALA A 6 7.45 -25.26 36.46
CA ALA A 6 7.02 -24.42 35.34
C ALA A 6 7.31 -25.06 33.98
N HIS A 7 8.49 -25.67 33.80
CA HIS A 7 8.85 -26.39 32.58
C HIS A 7 8.00 -27.65 32.37
N ALA A 8 7.75 -28.44 33.42
CA ALA A 8 6.84 -29.59 33.36
C ALA A 8 5.41 -29.16 32.96
N PHE A 9 4.90 -28.07 33.52
CA PHE A 9 3.57 -27.55 33.21
C PHE A 9 3.47 -27.01 31.76
N MET A 10 4.52 -26.36 31.25
CA MET A 10 4.60 -25.95 29.84
C MET A 10 4.72 -27.15 28.88
N ALA A 11 5.48 -28.19 29.23
CA ALA A 11 5.60 -29.40 28.44
C ALA A 11 4.26 -30.14 28.34
N ILE A 12 3.53 -30.26 29.47
CA ILE A 12 2.17 -30.80 29.51
C ILE A 12 1.21 -29.95 28.65
N LYS A 13 1.25 -28.62 28.76
CA LYS A 13 0.47 -27.74 27.87
C LYS A 13 0.81 -27.94 26.37
N ARG A 14 2.08 -28.12 26.02
CA ARG A 14 2.50 -28.38 24.63
C ARG A 14 2.07 -29.76 24.12
N ALA A 15 2.08 -30.79 24.96
CA ALA A 15 1.65 -32.14 24.60
C ALA A 15 0.12 -32.25 24.47
N ILE A 16 -0.63 -31.52 25.30
CA ILE A 16 -2.10 -31.54 25.28
C ILE A 16 -2.66 -30.62 24.17
N ARG A 17 -2.00 -29.50 23.83
CA ARG A 17 -2.53 -28.51 22.88
C ARG A 17 -2.97 -29.07 21.51
N PRO A 18 -2.24 -29.99 20.84
CA PRO A 18 -2.69 -30.58 19.58
C PRO A 18 -3.89 -31.54 19.71
N LEU A 19 -4.23 -31.96 20.94
CA LEU A 19 -5.32 -32.89 21.24
C LEU A 19 -6.60 -32.17 21.69
N VAL A 20 -6.56 -30.85 21.83
CA VAL A 20 -7.72 -30.02 22.17
C VAL A 20 -8.16 -29.29 20.89
N PRO A 21 -9.39 -29.51 20.38
CA PRO A 21 -9.89 -28.80 19.21
C PRO A 21 -9.81 -27.29 19.41
N ASP A 22 -9.43 -26.52 18.39
CA ASP A 22 -9.29 -25.06 18.51
C ASP A 22 -10.60 -24.38 18.91
N SER A 23 -11.76 -24.91 18.51
CA SER A 23 -13.08 -24.47 18.97
C SER A 23 -13.32 -24.66 20.48
N LEU A 24 -12.66 -25.64 21.10
CA LEU A 24 -12.66 -25.82 22.56
C LEU A 24 -11.68 -24.85 23.24
N VAL A 25 -10.55 -24.53 22.60
CA VAL A 25 -9.58 -23.54 23.11
C VAL A 25 -10.14 -22.12 23.01
N ALA A 26 -10.87 -21.79 21.94
CA ALA A 26 -11.45 -20.47 21.70
C ALA A 26 -12.42 -20.04 22.82
N ARG A 27 -13.24 -20.99 23.31
CA ARG A 27 -14.21 -20.81 24.39
C ARG A 27 -13.61 -20.37 25.74
N PHE A 28 -12.32 -20.61 25.96
CA PHE A 28 -11.65 -20.32 27.24
C PHE A 28 -10.48 -19.33 27.12
N ARG A 29 -10.33 -18.65 25.99
CA ARG A 29 -9.35 -17.54 25.89
C ARG A 29 -9.83 -16.38 26.76
N THR A 30 -9.12 -16.15 27.87
CA THR A 30 -9.19 -14.89 28.62
C THR A 30 -8.94 -13.71 27.67
N PRO A 31 -9.65 -12.57 27.79
CA PRO A 31 -9.45 -11.41 26.92
C PRO A 31 -8.08 -10.76 27.16
N VAL A 32 -7.05 -11.32 26.53
CA VAL A 32 -5.80 -10.62 26.22
C VAL A 32 -6.17 -9.62 25.14
N ARG A 33 -6.16 -8.32 25.44
CA ARG A 33 -6.40 -7.25 24.45
C ARG A 33 -5.49 -7.48 23.24
N PRO A 34 -6.02 -7.87 22.06
CA PRO A 34 -5.23 -7.83 20.85
C PRO A 34 -4.97 -6.36 20.52
N GLY A 35 -3.81 -6.05 19.96
CA GLY A 35 -3.73 -4.83 19.15
C GLY A 35 -4.71 -5.00 17.99
N TRP A 36 -5.69 -4.10 17.86
CA TRP A 36 -6.77 -4.18 16.87
C TRP A 36 -6.28 -4.22 15.40
N ALA A 37 -5.00 -3.88 15.19
CA ALA A 37 -4.26 -3.88 13.93
C ALA A 37 -4.02 -5.28 13.28
N ARG A 38 -5.03 -6.15 13.25
CA ARG A 38 -4.95 -7.49 12.63
C ARG A 38 -6.17 -7.94 11.83
N THR A 39 -7.26 -7.16 11.80
CA THR A 39 -8.49 -7.55 11.09
C THR A 39 -8.93 -6.44 10.17
N ASN A 40 -9.28 -6.79 8.92
CA ASN A 40 -9.82 -5.85 7.95
C ASN A 40 -11.30 -5.60 8.27
N VAL A 41 -11.69 -4.33 8.39
CA VAL A 41 -13.07 -3.93 8.72
C VAL A 41 -13.62 -2.95 7.69
N ASP A 42 -14.74 -3.32 7.08
CA ASP A 42 -15.48 -2.53 6.12
C ASP A 42 -16.68 -1.86 6.81
N ILE A 43 -16.63 -0.54 6.95
CA ILE A 43 -17.68 0.30 7.51
C ILE A 43 -18.75 0.52 6.43
N ILE A 44 -19.92 -0.09 6.61
CA ILE A 44 -21.01 -0.11 5.63
C ILE A 44 -21.95 1.07 5.90
N VAL A 45 -22.03 2.03 4.98
CA VAL A 45 -22.84 3.26 5.15
C VAL A 45 -23.49 3.73 3.85
N ASP A 46 -24.76 4.11 3.93
CA ASP A 46 -25.51 4.73 2.82
C ASP A 46 -25.24 6.24 2.67
N GLU A 47 -25.09 6.95 3.80
CA GLU A 47 -24.98 8.40 3.83
C GLU A 47 -23.61 8.89 4.33
N ASN A 48 -23.13 10.01 3.75
CA ASN A 48 -21.96 10.76 4.19
C ASN A 48 -20.68 9.92 4.39
N PRO A 49 -20.26 9.08 3.41
CA PRO A 49 -19.05 8.26 3.53
C PRO A 49 -17.80 9.09 3.83
N GLU A 50 -17.72 10.34 3.35
CA GLU A 50 -16.66 11.29 3.71
C GLU A 50 -16.49 11.49 5.22
N THR A 51 -17.59 11.61 5.97
CA THR A 51 -17.52 11.87 7.41
C THR A 51 -16.99 10.64 8.15
N TRP A 52 -17.25 9.44 7.62
CA TRP A 52 -16.66 8.21 8.12
C TRP A 52 -15.17 8.15 7.77
N MET A 53 -14.79 8.32 6.51
CA MET A 53 -13.37 8.29 6.07
C MET A 53 -12.49 9.29 6.86
N ARG A 54 -13.02 10.48 7.19
CA ARG A 54 -12.32 11.48 8.02
C ARG A 54 -12.25 11.15 9.51
N ALA A 55 -13.09 10.23 10.01
CA ALA A 55 -13.22 9.91 11.44
C ALA A 55 -12.67 8.51 11.80
N THR A 56 -12.27 7.73 10.81
CA THR A 56 -11.83 6.33 10.98
C THR A 56 -10.34 6.22 10.68
N PRO A 57 -9.56 5.50 11.50
CA PRO A 57 -8.15 5.24 11.15
C PRO A 57 -8.05 4.32 9.94
N ASP A 58 -6.88 4.31 9.28
CA ASP A 58 -6.64 3.69 7.95
C ASP A 58 -6.83 2.16 7.90
N THR A 59 -7.09 1.54 9.06
CA THR A 59 -7.50 0.14 9.21
C THR A 59 -8.94 -0.13 8.79
N TYR A 60 -9.77 0.90 8.61
CA TYR A 60 -11.17 0.77 8.23
C TYR A 60 -11.41 1.30 6.82
N ARG A 61 -12.04 0.50 5.97
CA ARG A 61 -12.55 0.95 4.67
C ARG A 61 -13.98 1.45 4.85
N VAL A 62 -14.40 2.47 4.09
CA VAL A 62 -15.82 2.85 4.01
C VAL A 62 -16.41 2.30 2.71
N VAL A 63 -17.45 1.48 2.81
CA VAL A 63 -18.13 0.83 1.68
C VAL A 63 -19.59 1.27 1.69
N LYS A 64 -20.18 1.50 0.51
CA LYS A 64 -21.63 1.72 0.40
C LYS A 64 -22.40 0.45 0.73
N THR A 65 -23.60 0.58 1.29
CA THR A 65 -24.48 -0.57 1.50
C THR A 65 -24.79 -1.25 0.15
N PRO A 66 -24.52 -2.57 0.00
CA PRO A 66 -24.75 -3.27 -1.25
C PRO A 66 -26.21 -3.24 -1.69
N HIS A 67 -26.47 -2.88 -2.95
CA HIS A 67 -27.81 -2.93 -3.52
C HIS A 67 -28.21 -4.36 -3.90
N GLY A 68 -29.18 -4.93 -3.19
CA GLY A 68 -29.71 -6.26 -3.50
C GLY A 68 -30.92 -6.63 -2.63
N SER A 69 -31.70 -7.62 -3.06
CA SER A 69 -32.62 -8.32 -2.16
C SER A 69 -31.83 -9.23 -1.22
N ALA A 70 -32.38 -9.52 -0.03
CA ALA A 70 -31.75 -10.41 0.92
C ALA A 70 -31.59 -11.82 0.31
N GLY A 71 -30.37 -12.15 -0.11
CA GLY A 71 -30.01 -13.49 -0.56
C GLY A 71 -30.20 -14.51 0.57
N THR A 72 -30.50 -15.75 0.21
CA THR A 72 -30.75 -16.86 1.15
C THR A 72 -29.47 -17.40 1.80
N THR A 73 -28.53 -16.52 2.14
CA THR A 73 -27.27 -16.90 2.78
C THR A 73 -27.51 -17.08 4.27
N ASP A 74 -27.41 -18.32 4.72
CA ASP A 74 -27.58 -18.68 6.12
C ASP A 74 -26.44 -18.06 6.95
N CYS A 75 -26.75 -17.03 7.73
CA CYS A 75 -25.86 -16.51 8.76
C CYS A 75 -26.50 -16.71 10.14
N VAL A 76 -25.67 -17.11 11.11
CA VAL A 76 -26.08 -17.17 12.51
C VAL A 76 -26.17 -15.74 13.02
N LEU A 77 -27.37 -15.28 13.36
CA LEU A 77 -27.61 -13.95 13.88
C LEU A 77 -27.65 -14.01 15.41
N GLU A 78 -26.71 -13.35 16.06
CA GLU A 78 -26.65 -13.19 17.51
C GLU A 78 -27.00 -11.76 17.89
N GLU A 79 -28.03 -11.62 18.74
CA GLU A 79 -28.54 -10.32 19.20
C GLU A 79 -28.08 -10.04 20.64
N GLY A 80 -27.82 -8.75 20.92
CA GLY A 80 -27.40 -8.26 22.22
C GLY A 80 -28.57 -8.13 23.19
N LYS A 81 -28.51 -7.10 24.05
CA LYS A 81 -29.58 -6.77 25.02
C LYS A 81 -30.64 -5.82 24.45
N GLU A 82 -30.44 -5.33 23.24
CA GLU A 82 -31.27 -4.35 22.55
C GLU A 82 -32.04 -5.07 21.44
N GLU A 83 -33.34 -4.86 21.37
CA GLU A 83 -34.21 -5.50 20.37
C GLU A 83 -33.99 -4.86 18.99
N LEU A 84 -33.69 -5.68 17.98
CA LEU A 84 -33.45 -5.18 16.63
C LEU A 84 -34.72 -5.12 15.78
N GLU A 85 -34.82 -4.05 14.99
CA GLU A 85 -35.87 -3.88 14.00
C GLU A 85 -35.71 -4.91 12.87
N ALA A 86 -36.82 -5.25 12.20
CA ALA A 86 -36.79 -6.17 11.06
C ALA A 86 -35.88 -5.67 9.92
N ALA A 87 -35.76 -4.35 9.74
CA ALA A 87 -34.87 -3.72 8.77
C ALA A 87 -33.38 -3.98 9.09
N ASP A 88 -32.99 -3.94 10.37
CA ASP A 88 -31.61 -4.19 10.80
C ASP A 88 -31.20 -5.64 10.57
N ARG A 89 -32.08 -6.57 10.98
CA ARG A 89 -31.91 -8.01 10.76
C ARG A 89 -31.75 -8.31 9.26
N ASN A 90 -32.53 -7.62 8.41
CA ASN A 90 -32.43 -7.73 6.97
C ASN A 90 -31.16 -7.11 6.38
N SER A 91 -30.69 -5.98 6.93
CA SER A 91 -29.44 -5.32 6.53
C SER A 91 -28.23 -6.24 6.79
N ILE A 92 -28.11 -6.78 8.02
CA ILE A 92 -27.06 -7.74 8.40
C ILE A 92 -27.07 -8.95 7.44
N ARG A 93 -28.24 -9.53 7.16
CA ARG A 93 -28.37 -10.67 6.25
C ARG A 93 -28.01 -10.32 4.81
N THR A 94 -28.43 -9.17 4.30
CA THR A 94 -28.09 -8.71 2.94
C THR A 94 -26.57 -8.50 2.78
N ILE A 95 -25.91 -7.94 3.80
CA ILE A 95 -24.45 -7.76 3.81
C ILE A 95 -23.72 -9.11 3.85
N MET A 96 -24.15 -10.03 4.73
CA MET A 96 -23.63 -11.41 4.77
C MET A 96 -23.92 -12.21 3.49
N ALA A 97 -24.92 -11.83 2.70
CA ALA A 97 -25.31 -12.52 1.48
C ALA A 97 -24.62 -12.01 0.20
N THR A 98 -24.12 -10.78 0.21
CA THR A 98 -23.54 -10.11 -0.98
C THR A 98 -22.02 -10.18 -1.04
N HIS A 99 -21.35 -10.45 0.08
CA HIS A 99 -19.89 -10.36 0.23
C HIS A 99 -19.34 -11.49 1.10
N PRO A 100 -18.07 -11.90 0.91
CA PRO A 100 -17.44 -12.99 1.66
C PRO A 100 -16.98 -12.57 3.07
N TYR A 101 -17.82 -11.83 3.81
CA TYR A 101 -17.54 -11.49 5.21
C TYR A 101 -17.63 -12.74 6.10
N GLY A 102 -16.70 -12.87 7.05
CA GLY A 102 -16.83 -13.82 8.15
C GLY A 102 -17.92 -13.38 9.14
N ALA A 103 -18.07 -12.06 9.33
CA ALA A 103 -19.14 -11.49 10.14
C ALA A 103 -19.57 -10.08 9.70
N ALA A 104 -20.83 -9.74 9.98
CA ALA A 104 -21.39 -8.39 9.87
C ALA A 104 -21.90 -7.94 11.23
N ILE A 105 -21.30 -6.88 11.77
CA ILE A 105 -21.55 -6.34 13.11
C ILE A 105 -22.38 -5.07 12.98
N MET A 106 -23.59 -5.05 13.52
CA MET A 106 -24.25 -3.79 13.81
C MET A 106 -23.80 -3.29 15.19
N ALA A 107 -23.30 -2.07 15.28
CA ALA A 107 -22.74 -1.55 16.52
C ALA A 107 -22.94 -0.05 16.71
N ARG A 108 -23.02 0.40 17.97
CA ARG A 108 -22.69 1.79 18.30
C ARG A 108 -21.18 1.94 18.17
N THR A 109 -20.75 2.94 17.41
CA THR A 109 -19.33 3.24 17.18
C THR A 109 -18.99 4.61 17.73
N VAL A 110 -18.08 4.65 18.70
CA VAL A 110 -17.46 5.91 19.13
C VAL A 110 -16.17 6.07 18.33
N PRO A 111 -15.97 7.18 17.57
CA PRO A 111 -14.68 7.48 16.92
C PRO A 111 -13.54 7.45 17.95
N PRO A 112 -12.28 7.18 17.54
CA PRO A 112 -11.15 7.18 18.46
C PRO A 112 -11.06 8.49 19.25
N ARG A 113 -10.73 8.40 20.54
CA ARG A 113 -10.61 9.54 21.44
C ARG A 113 -9.28 9.51 22.17
N ILE A 114 -8.83 10.66 22.66
CA ILE A 114 -7.74 10.71 23.64
C ILE A 114 -8.31 11.07 24.99
N ASN A 115 -8.06 10.20 25.96
CA ASN A 115 -8.42 10.37 27.36
C ASN A 115 -7.14 10.28 28.18
N ARG A 116 -6.83 11.34 28.95
CA ARG A 116 -5.65 11.42 29.83
C ARG A 116 -4.30 11.01 29.20
N GLY A 117 -4.11 11.28 27.90
CA GLY A 117 -2.86 10.96 27.20
C GLY A 117 -2.70 9.50 26.77
N SER A 118 -3.79 8.72 26.74
CA SER A 118 -3.84 7.43 26.05
C SER A 118 -4.80 7.48 24.86
N TYR A 119 -4.39 6.86 23.75
CA TYR A 119 -5.24 6.61 22.59
C TYR A 119 -6.29 5.54 22.94
N GLU A 120 -7.55 5.94 22.98
CA GLU A 120 -8.69 5.04 23.00
C GLU A 120 -9.04 4.71 21.55
N PHE A 121 -8.81 3.46 21.15
CA PHE A 121 -9.29 2.88 19.89
C PHE A 121 -10.79 3.14 19.73
N PRO A 122 -11.32 3.21 18.49
CA PRO A 122 -12.76 3.34 18.29
C PRO A 122 -13.51 2.24 19.06
N THR A 123 -14.42 2.64 19.95
CA THR A 123 -15.23 1.69 20.71
C THR A 123 -16.30 1.14 19.78
N ILE A 124 -16.25 -0.16 19.51
CA ILE A 124 -17.30 -0.90 18.84
C ILE A 124 -18.12 -1.61 19.92
N GLU A 125 -19.34 -1.11 20.16
CA GLU A 125 -20.31 -1.71 21.07
C GLU A 125 -21.33 -2.53 20.23
N PRO A 126 -21.17 -3.86 20.11
CA PRO A 126 -22.02 -4.68 19.26
C PRO A 126 -23.47 -4.72 19.77
N ILE A 127 -24.40 -4.42 18.87
CA ILE A 127 -25.85 -4.52 19.05
C ILE A 127 -26.31 -5.89 18.51
N ALA A 128 -25.83 -6.28 17.34
CA ALA A 128 -26.00 -7.62 16.77
C ALA A 128 -24.79 -8.01 15.91
N ILE A 129 -24.60 -9.31 15.75
CA ILE A 129 -23.57 -9.88 14.88
C ILE A 129 -24.19 -11.01 14.05
N GLY A 130 -24.17 -10.87 12.72
CA GLY A 130 -24.34 -11.99 11.81
C GLY A 130 -22.98 -12.65 11.59
N VAL A 131 -22.87 -13.97 11.74
CA VAL A 131 -21.63 -14.75 11.57
C VAL A 131 -21.83 -15.86 10.54
N ARG A 132 -20.83 -16.10 9.69
CA ARG A 132 -20.81 -17.23 8.75
C ARG A 132 -20.85 -18.57 9.53
N PRO A 133 -21.66 -19.58 9.16
CA PRO A 133 -21.91 -20.73 10.04
C PRO A 133 -20.68 -21.59 10.36
N ASP A 134 -19.78 -21.75 9.39
CA ASP A 134 -18.47 -22.40 9.54
C ASP A 134 -17.60 -21.66 10.56
N LEU A 135 -17.46 -20.34 10.41
CA LEU A 135 -16.69 -19.49 11.33
C LEU A 135 -17.31 -19.51 12.73
N PHE A 136 -18.64 -19.49 12.84
CA PHE A 136 -19.34 -19.55 14.12
C PHE A 136 -19.02 -20.85 14.88
N VAL A 137 -18.92 -21.97 14.17
CA VAL A 137 -18.48 -23.25 14.75
C VAL A 137 -16.99 -23.21 15.14
N GLU A 138 -16.13 -22.66 14.28
CA GLU A 138 -14.69 -22.54 14.51
C GLU A 138 -14.38 -21.74 15.79
N ILE A 139 -14.98 -20.56 15.96
CA ILE A 139 -14.78 -19.69 17.14
C ILE A 139 -15.51 -20.20 18.39
N GLY A 140 -16.17 -21.35 18.31
CA GLY A 140 -16.83 -22.04 19.42
C GLY A 140 -18.26 -21.61 19.72
N GLY A 141 -18.87 -20.77 18.88
CA GLY A 141 -20.22 -20.23 19.01
C GLY A 141 -20.38 -19.20 20.14
N ARG A 142 -21.63 -18.86 20.48
CA ARG A 142 -21.96 -18.06 21.67
C ARG A 142 -21.85 -18.90 22.95
N THR A 143 -21.43 -18.26 24.02
CA THR A 143 -21.18 -18.84 25.35
C THR A 143 -21.91 -18.03 26.43
N PRO A 144 -22.10 -18.58 27.65
CA PRO A 144 -22.68 -17.86 28.79
C PRO A 144 -21.87 -16.65 29.30
N HIS A 145 -20.76 -16.29 28.63
CA HIS A 145 -19.97 -15.09 28.93
C HIS A 145 -20.09 -14.00 27.84
N ASP A 146 -20.96 -14.21 26.84
CA ASP A 146 -21.21 -13.29 25.72
C ASP A 146 -22.55 -12.54 25.89
N ASP A 147 -22.90 -12.14 27.13
CA ASP A 147 -24.15 -11.44 27.45
C ASP A 147 -24.31 -10.10 26.72
N ASP A 148 -23.21 -9.48 26.27
CA ASP A 148 -23.16 -8.21 25.54
C ASP A 148 -22.50 -8.34 24.15
N LEU A 149 -22.34 -9.57 23.64
CA LEU A 149 -21.65 -9.92 22.38
C LEU A 149 -20.17 -9.51 22.28
N THR A 150 -19.60 -8.76 23.22
CA THR A 150 -18.21 -8.25 23.16
C THR A 150 -17.19 -9.38 23.12
N ASN A 151 -17.40 -10.42 23.92
CA ASN A 151 -16.51 -11.58 23.95
C ASN A 151 -16.62 -12.44 22.68
N LEU A 152 -17.78 -12.48 22.02
CA LEU A 152 -17.96 -13.13 20.71
C LEU A 152 -17.24 -12.32 19.62
N LEU A 153 -17.43 -11.01 19.61
CA LEU A 153 -16.74 -10.07 18.74
C LEU A 153 -15.21 -10.19 18.84
N PHE A 154 -14.66 -10.30 20.06
CA PHE A 154 -13.22 -10.55 20.24
C PHE A 154 -12.75 -11.87 19.63
N ARG A 155 -13.57 -12.94 19.63
CA ARG A 155 -13.18 -14.21 18.99
C ARG A 155 -13.20 -14.08 17.46
N ILE A 156 -14.18 -13.37 16.90
CA ILE A 156 -14.26 -13.06 15.46
C ILE A 156 -13.03 -12.26 15.00
N PHE A 157 -12.66 -11.16 15.68
CA PHE A 157 -11.43 -10.41 15.36
C PHE A 157 -10.17 -11.28 15.43
N ASN A 158 -10.08 -12.20 16.38
CA ASN A 158 -8.92 -13.10 16.51
C ASN A 158 -8.86 -14.21 15.44
N ALA A 159 -9.94 -14.46 14.68
CA ALA A 159 -9.93 -15.35 13.52
C ALA A 159 -9.28 -14.69 12.29
N GLY A 160 -9.26 -13.35 12.21
CA GLY A 160 -8.64 -12.61 11.11
C GLY A 160 -9.46 -12.56 9.82
N GLU A 161 -10.70 -13.06 9.85
CA GLU A 161 -11.66 -13.00 8.74
C GLU A 161 -12.09 -11.56 8.41
N PRO A 162 -12.58 -11.28 7.18
CA PRO A 162 -13.10 -9.97 6.80
C PRO A 162 -14.39 -9.67 7.57
N ILE A 163 -14.54 -8.43 8.03
CA ILE A 163 -15.68 -8.02 8.85
C ILE A 163 -16.36 -6.79 8.25
N ALA A 164 -17.69 -6.84 8.15
CA ALA A 164 -18.50 -5.65 7.94
C ALA A 164 -18.90 -5.02 9.29
N LEU A 165 -18.83 -3.69 9.39
CA LEU A 165 -19.26 -2.89 10.53
C LEU A 165 -20.35 -1.93 10.07
N ILE A 166 -21.57 -2.09 10.60
CA ILE A 166 -22.74 -1.26 10.30
C ILE A 166 -22.93 -0.29 11.48
N PRO A 167 -22.47 0.96 11.38
CA PRO A 167 -22.51 1.89 12.50
C PRO A 167 -23.94 2.40 12.75
N ARG A 168 -24.39 2.33 14.00
CA ARG A 168 -25.59 3.01 14.49
C ARG A 168 -25.21 4.38 15.07
N GLY A 169 -25.49 5.42 14.29
CA GLY A 169 -25.20 6.83 14.62
C GLY A 169 -24.39 7.51 13.51
N ARG A 170 -24.14 8.83 13.64
CA ARG A 170 -23.18 9.56 12.79
C ARG A 170 -21.87 9.76 13.56
N PRO A 171 -20.69 9.80 12.92
CA PRO A 171 -19.45 10.10 13.60
C PRO A 171 -19.50 11.55 14.11
N THR A 172 -19.17 11.76 15.39
CA THR A 172 -18.89 13.11 15.88
C THR A 172 -17.59 13.59 15.25
N SER A 173 -17.65 14.68 14.48
CA SER A 173 -16.60 15.17 13.56
C SER A 173 -15.33 15.74 14.20
N ALA A 174 -14.89 15.18 15.34
CA ALA A 174 -13.53 15.38 15.81
C ALA A 174 -12.62 14.52 14.92
N GLY A 175 -11.78 15.16 14.10
CA GLY A 175 -10.75 14.48 13.33
C GLY A 175 -9.77 13.72 14.24
N PRO A 176 -8.99 12.77 13.69
CA PRO A 176 -8.10 11.93 14.48
C PRO A 176 -7.10 12.78 15.28
N ILE A 177 -7.04 12.53 16.58
CA ILE A 177 -6.12 13.26 17.48
C ILE A 177 -4.77 12.53 17.49
N ALA A 178 -3.69 13.27 17.25
CA ALA A 178 -2.33 12.74 17.10
C ALA A 178 -1.93 11.77 18.26
N PRO A 179 -1.55 10.49 17.99
CA PRO A 179 -1.53 9.36 18.95
C PRO A 179 -0.80 9.46 20.31
N THR A 180 0.02 10.47 20.59
CA THR A 180 0.81 10.71 21.82
C THR A 180 1.82 9.65 22.33
N THR A 181 1.65 8.35 22.02
CA THR A 181 2.51 7.24 22.50
C THR A 181 4.00 7.44 22.16
N PRO A 182 4.96 7.25 23.10
CA PRO A 182 6.38 7.46 22.82
C PRO A 182 6.96 6.54 21.73
N ILE A 183 7.65 7.14 20.76
CA ILE A 183 8.40 6.44 19.72
C ILE A 183 9.81 6.16 20.24
N THR A 184 10.07 4.89 20.56
CA THR A 184 11.28 4.43 21.27
C THR A 184 12.23 3.59 20.42
N ARG A 185 11.96 3.43 19.12
CA ARG A 185 12.88 2.75 18.18
C ARG A 185 14.17 3.55 18.03
N SER A 186 15.27 2.89 17.70
CA SER A 186 16.59 3.53 17.49
C SER A 186 16.53 4.60 16.40
N LEU A 187 15.89 4.27 15.28
CA LEU A 187 15.58 5.17 14.17
C LEU A 187 14.07 5.46 14.09
N SER A 188 13.71 6.74 13.96
CA SER A 188 12.39 7.19 13.49
C SER A 188 12.54 7.80 12.10
N VAL A 189 11.79 7.26 11.14
CA VAL A 189 11.73 7.75 9.75
C VAL A 189 10.36 8.34 9.48
N VAL A 190 10.33 9.56 8.97
CA VAL A 190 9.13 10.14 8.35
C VAL A 190 9.28 9.99 6.84
N ILE A 191 8.29 9.41 6.16
CA ILE A 191 8.27 9.30 4.69
C ILE A 191 7.11 10.15 4.19
N MET A 192 7.43 11.14 3.37
CA MET A 192 6.49 12.10 2.81
C MET A 192 6.19 11.72 1.36
N ALA A 193 4.95 11.33 1.08
CA ALA A 193 4.54 10.76 -0.19
C ALA A 193 3.27 11.41 -0.75
N GLY A 194 3.06 11.27 -2.07
CA GLY A 194 1.88 11.84 -2.73
C GLY A 194 0.58 11.17 -2.32
N VAL A 195 0.63 9.86 -1.99
CA VAL A 195 -0.54 8.97 -1.90
C VAL A 195 -0.41 7.94 -0.77
N PRO A 196 -1.51 7.30 -0.31
CA PRO A 196 -1.50 6.33 0.78
C PRO A 196 -0.68 5.07 0.47
N LEU A 197 -0.24 4.34 1.50
CA LEU A 197 0.57 3.11 1.41
C LEU A 197 0.01 2.00 0.51
N HIS A 198 -1.30 2.03 0.25
CA HIS A 198 -2.01 1.01 -0.53
C HIS A 198 -2.27 1.40 -2.00
N ASP A 199 -2.04 2.66 -2.36
CA ASP A 199 -2.24 3.17 -3.73
C ASP A 199 -1.24 2.52 -4.72
N VAL A 200 -1.52 2.53 -6.02
CA VAL A 200 -0.71 1.92 -7.09
C VAL A 200 -0.36 0.44 -6.77
N GLY A 201 -1.34 -0.31 -6.26
CA GLY A 201 -1.17 -1.68 -5.81
C GLY A 201 -0.21 -1.85 -4.60
N GLY A 202 0.09 -0.80 -3.86
CA GLY A 202 1.17 -0.74 -2.86
C GLY A 202 2.59 -0.79 -3.45
N GLY A 203 2.72 -0.64 -4.77
CA GLY A 203 3.96 -0.88 -5.54
C GLY A 203 4.92 0.30 -5.64
N PHE A 204 4.47 1.52 -5.35
CA PHE A 204 5.26 2.74 -5.51
C PHE A 204 6.32 2.94 -4.40
N ARG A 205 7.29 3.80 -4.70
CA ARG A 205 8.57 3.92 -3.96
C ARG A 205 8.42 4.23 -2.47
N GLY A 206 7.66 5.26 -2.09
CA GLY A 206 7.41 5.60 -0.70
C GLY A 206 6.86 4.44 0.14
N ALA A 207 5.88 3.68 -0.37
CA ALA A 207 5.32 2.51 0.32
C ALA A 207 6.33 1.36 0.47
N GLN A 208 7.18 1.13 -0.53
CA GLN A 208 8.21 0.11 -0.47
C GLN A 208 9.33 0.47 0.53
N LEU A 209 9.78 1.74 0.54
CA LEU A 209 10.69 2.25 1.56
C LEU A 209 10.07 2.13 2.96
N ALA A 210 8.79 2.49 3.14
CA ALA A 210 8.08 2.35 4.40
C ALA A 210 8.07 0.90 4.91
N ARG A 211 7.69 -0.05 4.04
CA ARG A 211 7.73 -1.49 4.34
C ARG A 211 9.15 -1.93 4.71
N GLN A 212 10.18 -1.45 4.02
CA GLN A 212 11.56 -1.85 4.25
C GLN A 212 12.15 -1.30 5.56
N PHE A 213 11.97 0.00 5.86
CA PHE A 213 12.40 0.60 7.12
C PHE A 213 11.71 -0.08 8.32
N ALA A 214 10.41 -0.33 8.20
CA ALA A 214 9.60 -1.01 9.19
C ALA A 214 10.09 -2.44 9.49
N LYS A 215 10.34 -3.25 8.44
CA LYS A 215 10.95 -4.60 8.56
C LYS A 215 12.34 -4.55 9.19
N SER A 216 13.13 -3.53 8.85
CA SER A 216 14.48 -3.32 9.37
C SER A 216 14.50 -2.84 10.84
N GLY A 217 13.34 -2.65 11.47
CA GLY A 217 13.20 -2.34 12.89
C GLY A 217 13.06 -0.85 13.23
N ALA A 218 13.00 0.03 12.24
CA ALA A 218 12.70 1.44 12.46
C ALA A 218 11.23 1.65 12.89
N HIS A 219 10.95 2.83 13.45
CA HIS A 219 9.61 3.41 13.41
C HIS A 219 9.44 4.17 12.10
N VAL A 220 8.29 4.02 11.45
CA VAL A 220 7.93 4.74 10.23
C VAL A 220 6.65 5.52 10.46
N THR A 221 6.70 6.81 10.20
CA THR A 221 5.55 7.69 10.12
C THR A 221 5.36 8.03 8.65
N TYR A 222 4.31 7.52 8.04
CA TYR A 222 4.03 7.68 6.63
C TYR A 222 3.00 8.79 6.45
N LEU A 223 3.41 9.88 5.80
CA LEU A 223 2.61 11.07 5.59
C LEU A 223 2.22 11.19 4.13
N TYR A 224 0.92 11.25 3.85
CA TYR A 224 0.40 11.34 2.49
C TYR A 224 -0.45 12.60 2.27
N GLU A 225 -0.34 13.17 1.07
CA GLU A 225 -0.99 14.44 0.71
C GLU A 225 -2.39 14.23 0.09
N TYR A 226 -2.45 13.42 -0.96
CA TYR A 226 -3.65 13.15 -1.74
C TYR A 226 -4.26 11.80 -1.36
N ASP A 227 -5.58 11.68 -1.47
CA ASP A 227 -6.24 10.37 -1.33
C ASP A 227 -5.89 9.44 -2.51
N SER A 228 -6.18 8.15 -2.35
CA SER A 228 -5.84 7.11 -3.35
C SER A 228 -6.36 7.44 -4.76
N GLY A 229 -5.47 7.32 -5.74
CA GLY A 229 -5.71 7.62 -7.15
C GLY A 229 -6.19 6.44 -7.99
N GLU A 230 -6.24 5.22 -7.44
CA GLU A 230 -6.72 4.02 -8.14
C GLU A 230 -8.17 4.18 -8.65
N SER A 231 -8.50 3.52 -9.76
CA SER A 231 -9.89 3.40 -10.24
C SER A 231 -10.70 2.33 -9.51
N VAL A 232 -10.04 1.41 -8.80
CA VAL A 232 -10.64 0.28 -8.05
C VAL A 232 -9.85 0.05 -6.74
N ASP A 233 -10.53 -0.15 -5.61
CA ASP A 233 -9.84 -0.60 -4.38
C ASP A 233 -9.47 -2.08 -4.46
N LEU A 234 -8.18 -2.36 -4.59
CA LEU A 234 -7.62 -3.71 -4.64
C LEU A 234 -7.63 -4.45 -3.28
N GLY A 235 -8.15 -3.84 -2.21
CA GLY A 235 -8.25 -4.44 -0.88
C GLY A 235 -6.90 -4.58 -0.15
N ILE A 236 -5.89 -3.84 -0.59
CA ILE A 236 -4.53 -3.88 -0.07
C ILE A 236 -4.44 -3.03 1.20
N ARG A 237 -3.93 -3.57 2.30
CA ARG A 237 -3.73 -2.82 3.55
C ARG A 237 -2.37 -3.16 4.18
N VAL A 238 -1.61 -2.13 4.55
CA VAL A 238 -0.24 -2.27 5.08
C VAL A 238 -0.25 -2.07 6.60
N LEU A 239 -0.40 -3.16 7.34
CA LEU A 239 -0.45 -3.12 8.81
C LEU A 239 0.91 -3.48 9.42
N HIS A 240 1.42 -2.64 10.32
CA HIS A 240 2.67 -2.90 11.02
C HIS A 240 2.73 -2.23 12.40
N PRO A 241 3.19 -2.90 13.47
CA PRO A 241 3.27 -2.30 14.81
C PRO A 241 4.28 -1.16 14.95
N ASN A 242 5.10 -0.89 13.93
CA ASN A 242 6.00 0.26 13.86
C ASN A 242 5.69 1.19 12.65
N VAL A 243 4.53 1.07 12.00
CA VAL A 243 4.09 2.03 10.97
C VAL A 243 2.86 2.75 11.51
N GLU A 244 2.90 4.07 11.50
CA GLU A 244 1.69 4.91 11.56
C GLU A 244 1.54 5.61 10.21
N GLU A 245 0.32 5.70 9.70
CA GLU A 245 -0.05 6.39 8.46
C GLU A 245 -0.96 7.57 8.84
N LEU A 246 -0.79 8.73 8.19
CA LEU A 246 -1.53 9.96 8.47
C LEU A 246 -1.58 10.85 7.21
N ARG A 247 -2.66 11.63 7.05
CA ARG A 247 -2.69 12.74 6.09
C ARG A 247 -1.81 13.92 6.54
N THR A 248 -1.19 14.63 5.60
CA THR A 248 -0.41 15.86 5.88
C THR A 248 -1.21 16.89 6.69
N ASP A 249 -2.49 17.11 6.37
CA ASP A 249 -3.33 18.11 7.04
C ASP A 249 -3.69 17.77 8.50
N TRP A 250 -3.42 16.54 8.95
CA TRP A 250 -3.58 16.10 10.35
C TRP A 250 -2.24 16.01 11.10
N PHE A 251 -1.12 16.30 10.43
CA PHE A 251 0.21 16.21 11.00
C PHE A 251 0.62 17.52 11.69
N ASP A 252 0.97 17.42 12.97
CA ASP A 252 1.57 18.50 13.77
C ASP A 252 3.02 18.11 14.10
N PRO A 253 4.03 18.69 13.41
CA PRO A 253 5.44 18.35 13.59
C PRO A 253 5.93 18.47 15.04
N GLY A 254 5.42 19.45 15.81
CA GLY A 254 5.81 19.68 17.20
C GLY A 254 5.23 18.64 18.17
N ARG A 255 3.94 18.31 18.03
CA ARG A 255 3.29 17.23 18.79
C ARG A 255 3.85 15.85 18.43
N PHE A 256 4.27 15.68 17.19
CA PHE A 256 4.98 14.48 16.74
C PHE A 256 6.39 14.43 17.34
N ALA A 257 7.20 15.48 17.20
CA ALA A 257 8.53 15.54 17.78
C ALA A 257 8.54 15.30 19.31
N ALA A 258 7.51 15.77 20.02
CA ALA A 258 7.35 15.59 21.46
C ALA A 258 7.21 14.12 21.92
N ARG A 259 6.77 13.19 21.05
CA ARG A 259 6.76 11.74 21.36
C ARG A 259 8.03 11.02 20.93
N VAL A 260 8.90 11.63 20.12
CA VAL A 260 10.06 10.96 19.55
C VAL A 260 11.20 10.90 20.55
N GLN A 261 11.51 9.69 21.00
CA GLN A 261 12.66 9.37 21.85
C GLN A 261 13.77 8.64 21.07
N SER A 262 13.58 8.45 19.76
CA SER A 262 14.60 7.92 18.84
C SER A 262 15.87 8.75 18.85
N ARG A 263 17.01 8.05 18.84
CA ARG A 263 18.35 8.62 18.71
C ARG A 263 18.52 9.22 17.32
N ASP A 264 18.18 8.42 16.31
CA ASP A 264 18.35 8.76 14.90
C ASP A 264 16.99 9.17 14.32
N ARG A 265 16.97 10.21 13.49
CA ARG A 265 15.75 10.85 12.99
C ARG A 265 15.94 11.26 11.53
N LEU A 266 15.13 10.71 10.64
CA LEU A 266 15.25 10.91 9.19
C LEU A 266 13.89 11.33 8.63
N VAL A 267 13.84 12.36 7.79
CA VAL A 267 12.64 12.67 6.99
C VAL A 267 13.01 12.58 5.52
N ILE A 268 12.26 11.77 4.76
CA ILE A 268 12.48 11.54 3.33
C ILE A 268 11.32 12.19 2.59
N VAL A 269 11.65 13.09 1.66
CA VAL A 269 10.70 13.77 0.77
C VAL A 269 10.97 13.34 -0.66
N GLU A 270 9.97 12.82 -1.36
CA GLU A 270 10.11 12.45 -2.77
C GLU A 270 9.72 13.60 -3.73
N PHE A 271 8.86 14.53 -3.29
CA PHE A 271 8.20 15.52 -4.15
C PHE A 271 7.99 16.88 -3.43
N PRO A 272 8.20 18.03 -4.12
CA PRO A 272 8.21 19.36 -3.49
C PRO A 272 6.82 20.01 -3.37
N HIS A 273 5.85 19.31 -2.77
CA HIS A 273 4.53 19.88 -2.50
C HIS A 273 4.55 20.86 -1.33
N VAL A 274 3.84 21.98 -1.44
CA VAL A 274 3.84 23.08 -0.46
C VAL A 274 3.72 22.64 1.01
N ASP A 275 2.75 21.79 1.33
CA ASP A 275 2.48 21.42 2.72
C ASP A 275 3.44 20.32 3.22
N ILE A 276 3.90 19.46 2.33
CA ILE A 276 5.01 18.51 2.57
C ILE A 276 6.32 19.27 2.88
N VAL A 277 6.68 20.27 2.08
CA VAL A 277 7.91 21.06 2.28
C VAL A 277 7.88 21.79 3.62
N LYS A 278 6.75 22.42 3.98
CA LYS A 278 6.59 23.05 5.30
C LYS A 278 6.74 22.04 6.44
N SER A 279 6.07 20.90 6.37
CA SER A 279 6.14 19.87 7.42
C SER A 279 7.53 19.25 7.51
N ALA A 280 8.22 19.03 6.39
CA ALA A 280 9.58 18.51 6.35
C ALA A 280 10.59 19.49 6.96
N ILE A 281 10.50 20.79 6.62
CA ILE A 281 11.36 21.83 7.21
C ILE A 281 11.07 21.97 8.71
N ALA A 282 9.81 21.98 9.14
CA ALA A 282 9.47 22.02 10.58
C ALA A 282 10.01 20.81 11.37
N LEU A 283 10.18 19.65 10.72
CA LEU A 283 10.83 18.50 11.36
C LEU A 283 12.35 18.69 11.54
N THR A 284 13.03 19.46 10.69
CA THR A 284 14.47 19.72 10.86
C THR A 284 14.75 20.56 12.12
N GLU A 285 13.86 21.50 12.45
CA GLU A 285 13.86 22.24 13.72
C GLU A 285 13.74 21.32 14.96
N HIS A 286 13.25 20.10 14.77
CA HIS A 286 13.11 19.05 15.78
C HIS A 286 14.15 17.91 15.65
N GLY A 287 15.25 18.19 14.94
CA GLY A 287 16.41 17.31 14.85
C GLY A 287 16.26 16.15 13.85
N TYR A 288 15.31 16.23 12.91
CA TYR A 288 15.27 15.32 11.77
C TYR A 288 16.26 15.75 10.70
N GLN A 289 17.03 14.80 10.17
CA GLN A 289 17.84 15.02 8.98
C GLN A 289 16.95 14.88 7.74
N LEU A 290 16.91 15.92 6.90
CA LEU A 290 16.13 15.93 5.66
C LEU A 290 16.93 15.29 4.51
N VAL A 291 16.37 14.22 3.95
CA VAL A 291 16.70 13.66 2.65
C VAL A 291 15.69 14.20 1.64
N TYR A 292 16.17 14.90 0.61
CA TYR A 292 15.37 15.10 -0.59
C TYR A 292 15.74 13.99 -1.59
N ASP A 293 14.81 13.06 -1.84
CA ASP A 293 14.97 11.97 -2.79
C ASP A 293 14.36 12.40 -4.13
N VAL A 294 15.19 12.96 -5.01
CA VAL A 294 14.77 13.46 -6.32
C VAL A 294 14.52 12.27 -7.21
N ILE A 295 13.25 11.88 -7.31
CA ILE A 295 12.86 10.65 -7.99
C ILE A 295 12.51 10.83 -9.47
N ASP A 296 12.10 12.04 -9.85
CA ASP A 296 11.55 12.44 -11.14
C ASP A 296 11.83 13.93 -11.38
N ASP A 297 11.77 14.42 -12.63
CA ASP A 297 11.86 15.86 -12.91
C ASP A 297 10.50 16.55 -12.69
N TRP A 298 10.32 17.10 -11.50
CA TRP A 298 9.08 17.77 -11.11
C TRP A 298 8.80 19.08 -11.85
N SER A 299 9.77 19.67 -12.55
CA SER A 299 9.51 20.83 -13.40
C SER A 299 8.82 20.47 -14.71
N ASP A 300 8.81 19.18 -15.08
CA ASP A 300 7.95 18.69 -16.15
C ASP A 300 6.48 18.72 -15.69
N ARG A 301 5.66 19.48 -16.42
CA ARG A 301 4.23 19.66 -16.14
C ARG A 301 3.41 18.36 -16.25
N SER A 302 3.91 17.35 -16.95
CA SER A 302 3.30 16.01 -17.00
C SER A 302 3.50 15.21 -15.71
N LEU A 303 4.48 15.58 -14.87
CA LEU A 303 4.80 14.93 -13.59
C LEU A 303 4.45 15.82 -12.39
N GLY A 304 4.98 17.05 -12.32
CA GLY A 304 4.72 18.03 -11.26
C GLY A 304 3.39 18.78 -11.36
N GLY A 305 2.66 18.61 -12.47
CA GLY A 305 1.31 19.15 -12.65
C GLY A 305 1.22 20.66 -12.47
N MET A 306 0.26 21.11 -11.65
CA MET A 306 0.09 22.52 -11.26
C MET A 306 0.45 22.79 -9.79
N TRP A 307 0.95 21.76 -9.08
CA TRP A 307 1.26 21.84 -7.66
C TRP A 307 2.75 22.07 -7.40
N TRP A 308 3.62 21.72 -8.35
CA TRP A 308 5.05 22.02 -8.31
C TRP A 308 5.31 23.53 -8.34
N SER A 309 6.31 23.97 -7.58
CA SER A 309 6.87 25.31 -7.64
C SER A 309 8.38 25.25 -7.41
N HIS A 310 9.13 26.01 -8.22
CA HIS A 310 10.57 26.22 -8.07
C HIS A 310 10.93 26.71 -6.66
N GLU A 311 10.10 27.54 -6.03
CA GLU A 311 10.30 28.04 -4.65
C GLU A 311 10.35 26.91 -3.61
N TYR A 312 9.51 25.88 -3.77
CA TYR A 312 9.44 24.76 -2.82
C TYR A 312 10.51 23.71 -3.10
N GLU A 313 10.90 23.49 -4.36
CA GLU A 313 12.06 22.66 -4.71
C GLU A 313 13.37 23.30 -4.21
N ASP A 314 13.56 24.61 -4.41
CA ASP A 314 14.69 25.37 -3.86
C ASP A 314 14.72 25.33 -2.33
N ALA A 315 13.56 25.43 -1.67
CA ALA A 315 13.47 25.35 -0.22
C ALA A 315 13.89 23.96 0.30
N LEU A 316 13.50 22.87 -0.37
CA LEU A 316 14.00 21.53 -0.06
C LEU A 316 15.50 21.41 -0.33
N LEU A 317 15.98 21.82 -1.51
CA LEU A 317 17.41 21.77 -1.86
C LEU A 317 18.27 22.61 -0.90
N THR A 318 17.76 23.72 -0.39
CA THR A 318 18.46 24.56 0.59
C THR A 318 18.47 23.93 1.99
N SER A 319 17.40 23.24 2.38
CA SER A 319 17.21 22.68 3.73
C SER A 319 17.69 21.23 3.88
N ALA A 320 17.85 20.50 2.78
CA ALA A 320 18.23 19.10 2.78
C ALA A 320 19.68 18.93 3.26
N GLY A 321 19.88 18.02 4.22
CA GLY A 321 21.22 17.58 4.61
C GLY A 321 21.81 16.56 3.64
N ILE A 322 20.96 15.90 2.86
CA ILE A 322 21.31 14.87 1.87
C ILE A 322 20.37 15.06 0.66
N VAL A 323 20.92 14.98 -0.55
CA VAL A 323 20.12 14.82 -1.77
C VAL A 323 20.47 13.48 -2.43
N THR A 324 19.46 12.65 -2.66
CA THR A 324 19.57 11.45 -3.48
C THR A 324 18.85 11.67 -4.80
N ALA A 325 19.24 10.95 -5.85
CA ALA A 325 18.64 11.07 -7.17
C ALA A 325 18.42 9.67 -7.79
N SER A 326 17.27 9.43 -8.44
CA SER A 326 16.94 8.10 -8.96
C SER A 326 17.64 7.73 -10.27
N ALA A 327 18.02 8.72 -11.07
CA ALA A 327 18.58 8.57 -12.41
C ALA A 327 19.81 9.47 -12.63
N PRO A 328 20.74 9.14 -13.54
CA PRO A 328 21.91 9.97 -13.84
C PRO A 328 21.57 11.41 -14.24
N ALA A 329 20.55 11.60 -15.08
CA ALA A 329 20.09 12.93 -15.49
C ALA A 329 19.62 13.79 -14.31
N LEU A 330 19.02 13.19 -13.27
CA LEU A 330 18.61 13.88 -12.05
C LEU A 330 19.82 14.27 -11.18
N VAL A 331 20.90 13.47 -11.15
CA VAL A 331 22.16 13.85 -10.48
C VAL A 331 22.73 15.12 -11.11
N GLU A 332 22.80 15.20 -12.44
CA GLU A 332 23.33 16.38 -13.13
C GLU A 332 22.40 17.59 -13.02
N ARG A 333 21.07 17.39 -13.06
CA ARG A 333 20.08 18.45 -12.78
C ARG A 333 20.31 19.07 -11.40
N VAL A 334 20.41 18.26 -10.35
CA VAL A 334 20.64 18.76 -8.98
C VAL A 334 22.00 19.43 -8.86
N ARG A 335 23.07 18.91 -9.47
CA ARG A 335 24.38 19.60 -9.51
C ARG A 335 24.32 20.97 -10.18
N SER A 336 23.47 21.13 -11.20
CA SER A 336 23.27 22.42 -11.87
C SER A 336 22.42 23.40 -11.06
N MET A 337 21.39 22.92 -10.35
CA MET A 337 20.48 23.76 -9.56
C MET A 337 21.02 24.11 -8.17
N ALA A 338 21.71 23.16 -7.54
CA ALA A 338 22.24 23.26 -6.19
C ALA A 338 23.71 22.77 -6.12
N PRO A 339 24.68 23.55 -6.64
CA PRO A 339 26.09 23.15 -6.70
C PRO A 339 26.77 22.91 -5.34
N GLN A 340 26.13 23.29 -4.23
CA GLN A 340 26.55 22.96 -2.87
C GLN A 340 26.36 21.47 -2.53
N HIS A 341 25.52 20.75 -3.28
CA HIS A 341 25.24 19.33 -3.06
C HIS A 341 26.12 18.43 -3.92
N VAL A 342 26.41 17.25 -3.38
CA VAL A 342 26.98 16.12 -4.12
C VAL A 342 25.93 15.02 -4.11
N PRO A 343 25.01 14.96 -5.10
CA PRO A 343 23.87 14.06 -5.05
C PRO A 343 24.32 12.60 -5.18
N VAL A 344 23.75 11.74 -4.36
CA VAL A 344 24.03 10.30 -4.42
C VAL A 344 23.05 9.63 -5.38
N LEU A 345 23.57 8.94 -6.40
CA LEU A 345 22.76 8.12 -7.30
C LEU A 345 22.21 6.91 -6.52
N VAL A 346 20.89 6.85 -6.39
CA VAL A 346 20.16 5.77 -5.71
C VAL A 346 19.07 5.27 -6.67
N PRO A 347 19.38 4.27 -7.54
CA PRO A 347 18.43 3.73 -8.51
C PRO A 347 17.20 3.08 -7.86
N ASN A 348 16.15 2.88 -8.65
CA ASN A 348 14.94 2.19 -8.20
C ASN A 348 15.23 0.73 -7.81
N ALA A 349 14.24 0.07 -7.19
CA ALA A 349 14.44 -1.21 -6.54
C ALA A 349 13.25 -2.16 -6.71
N VAL A 350 13.50 -3.46 -6.46
CA VAL A 350 12.51 -4.54 -6.47
C VAL A 350 12.20 -5.03 -5.07
N ASN A 351 10.97 -5.51 -4.86
CA ASN A 351 10.54 -6.15 -3.61
C ASN A 351 10.76 -7.67 -3.68
N PRO A 352 11.76 -8.24 -2.99
CA PRO A 352 12.06 -9.67 -3.05
C PRO A 352 11.01 -10.54 -2.32
N ASP A 353 10.18 -9.98 -1.42
CA ASP A 353 9.06 -10.71 -0.82
C ASP A 353 7.89 -10.91 -1.81
N VAL A 354 7.86 -10.14 -2.89
CA VAL A 354 6.88 -10.25 -3.99
C VAL A 354 7.52 -11.01 -5.16
N PHE A 355 8.61 -10.48 -5.72
CA PHE A 355 9.25 -10.97 -6.94
C PHE A 355 10.39 -11.96 -6.69
N GLY A 356 10.43 -12.62 -5.53
CA GLY A 356 11.55 -13.47 -5.13
C GLY A 356 11.22 -14.80 -4.47
N GLY A 357 9.94 -15.16 -4.34
CA GLY A 357 9.51 -16.51 -3.93
C GLY A 357 9.32 -17.44 -5.13
N ASP A 358 9.07 -18.72 -4.85
CA ASP A 358 8.53 -19.65 -5.87
C ASP A 358 7.17 -19.12 -6.35
N VAL A 359 7.02 -18.95 -7.66
CA VAL A 359 5.74 -18.54 -8.24
C VAL A 359 4.76 -19.71 -8.14
N PRO A 360 3.62 -19.58 -7.42
CA PRO A 360 2.73 -20.72 -7.15
C PRO A 360 2.02 -21.25 -8.41
N GLY A 361 2.07 -20.49 -9.50
CA GLY A 361 1.54 -20.85 -10.81
C GLY A 361 1.29 -19.59 -11.65
N ILE A 362 1.23 -19.76 -12.96
CA ILE A 362 0.86 -18.70 -13.92
C ILE A 362 -0.57 -18.20 -13.60
N ALA A 363 -0.88 -16.94 -13.93
CA ALA A 363 -2.22 -16.38 -13.78
C ALA A 363 -3.22 -17.05 -14.74
N GLU A 364 -4.46 -17.28 -14.30
CA GLU A 364 -5.47 -18.04 -15.07
C GLU A 364 -6.09 -17.25 -16.23
N ASP A 365 -6.05 -15.92 -16.13
CA ASP A 365 -6.64 -14.96 -17.07
C ASP A 365 -5.62 -14.43 -18.10
N ILE A 366 -4.44 -15.04 -18.25
CA ILE A 366 -3.50 -14.63 -19.31
C ILE A 366 -4.13 -14.79 -20.70
N PRO A 367 -3.82 -13.91 -21.67
CA PRO A 367 -4.35 -14.02 -23.02
C PRO A 367 -4.05 -15.39 -23.65
N HIS A 368 -5.04 -16.02 -24.26
CA HIS A 368 -4.89 -17.35 -24.87
C HIS A 368 -4.13 -17.29 -26.20
N GLY A 369 -3.27 -18.27 -26.46
CA GLY A 369 -2.57 -18.46 -27.74
C GLY A 369 -1.14 -19.00 -27.58
N ASP A 370 -0.59 -19.55 -28.66
CA ASP A 370 0.71 -20.25 -28.66
C ASP A 370 1.91 -19.34 -29.01
N GLY A 371 1.67 -18.10 -29.43
CA GLY A 371 2.73 -17.12 -29.72
C GLY A 371 3.27 -16.44 -28.46
N PRO A 372 4.41 -15.72 -28.56
CA PRO A 372 5.10 -15.18 -27.40
C PRO A 372 4.25 -14.15 -26.65
N LEU A 373 4.39 -14.09 -25.33
CA LEU A 373 3.71 -13.14 -24.45
C LEU A 373 4.64 -11.97 -24.12
N PHE A 374 4.32 -10.78 -24.62
CA PHE A 374 5.01 -9.56 -24.23
C PHE A 374 4.20 -8.84 -23.15
N SER A 375 4.81 -8.52 -22.02
CA SER A 375 4.12 -7.91 -20.88
C SER A 375 4.53 -6.46 -20.64
N TYR A 376 3.57 -5.60 -20.31
CA TYR A 376 3.81 -4.32 -19.66
C TYR A 376 2.88 -4.19 -18.45
N HIS A 377 3.41 -3.74 -17.31
CA HIS A 377 2.60 -3.49 -16.11
C HIS A 377 2.91 -2.11 -15.50
N GLY A 378 1.89 -1.29 -15.27
CA GLY A 378 2.03 0.04 -14.68
C GLY A 378 0.92 0.99 -15.10
N SER A 379 1.11 2.29 -14.89
CA SER A 379 0.18 3.30 -15.41
C SER A 379 0.03 3.16 -16.93
N LEU A 380 -1.21 3.05 -17.40
CA LEU A 380 -1.59 3.01 -18.82
C LEU A 380 -2.11 4.39 -19.25
N TYR A 381 -1.36 5.43 -18.87
CA TYR A 381 -1.67 6.83 -19.11
C TYR A 381 -0.40 7.70 -18.99
N GLY A 382 -0.51 8.96 -19.40
CA GLY A 382 0.58 9.94 -19.34
C GLY A 382 1.33 10.05 -20.68
N ASP A 383 1.89 11.24 -20.93
CA ASP A 383 2.51 11.55 -22.22
C ASP A 383 3.85 10.84 -22.44
N TRP A 384 4.43 10.23 -21.41
CA TRP A 384 5.65 9.42 -21.47
C TRP A 384 5.44 8.02 -22.07
N LEU A 385 4.22 7.48 -22.04
CA LEU A 385 3.90 6.17 -22.61
C LEU A 385 3.79 6.27 -24.13
N ASP A 386 4.53 5.45 -24.85
CA ASP A 386 4.54 5.43 -26.31
C ASP A 386 3.55 4.40 -26.88
N TRP A 387 2.32 4.86 -27.06
CA TRP A 387 1.26 4.08 -27.68
C TRP A 387 1.53 3.75 -29.17
N GLU A 388 2.37 4.51 -29.87
CA GLU A 388 2.72 4.21 -31.26
C GLU A 388 3.74 3.06 -31.28
N ALA A 389 4.75 3.09 -30.40
CA ALA A 389 5.67 1.97 -30.23
C ALA A 389 4.97 0.66 -29.81
N VAL A 390 3.96 0.71 -28.93
CA VAL A 390 3.14 -0.47 -28.58
C VAL A 390 2.40 -1.02 -29.82
N ARG A 391 1.82 -0.14 -30.64
CA ARG A 391 1.13 -0.53 -31.88
C ARG A 391 2.11 -1.15 -32.89
N ASP A 392 3.29 -0.57 -33.05
CA ASP A 392 4.29 -1.04 -34.01
C ASP A 392 4.83 -2.43 -33.62
N VAL A 393 5.04 -2.69 -32.32
CA VAL A 393 5.34 -4.05 -31.81
C VAL A 393 4.19 -5.01 -32.09
N ALA A 394 2.93 -4.62 -31.81
CA ALA A 394 1.77 -5.47 -32.07
C ALA A 394 1.61 -5.83 -33.57
N LEU A 395 1.91 -4.91 -34.47
CA LEU A 395 1.86 -5.11 -35.93
C LEU A 395 3.06 -5.91 -36.46
N ALA A 396 4.25 -5.73 -35.90
CA ALA A 396 5.46 -6.48 -36.27
C ALA A 396 5.39 -7.95 -35.84
N PHE A 397 4.72 -8.23 -34.72
CA PHE A 397 4.56 -9.57 -34.15
C PHE A 397 3.08 -9.99 -34.08
N PRO A 398 2.41 -10.23 -35.23
CA PRO A 398 0.96 -10.48 -35.28
C PRO A 398 0.51 -11.79 -34.62
N THR A 399 1.43 -12.69 -34.28
CA THR A 399 1.17 -13.91 -33.49
C THR A 399 1.46 -13.73 -32.00
N ALA A 400 2.17 -12.67 -31.60
CA ALA A 400 2.45 -12.37 -30.20
C ALA A 400 1.21 -11.83 -29.50
N ARG A 401 1.17 -12.02 -28.17
CA ARG A 401 0.14 -11.51 -27.27
C ARG A 401 0.74 -10.38 -26.45
N LEU A 402 0.24 -9.15 -26.57
CA LEU A 402 0.72 -8.02 -25.78
C LEU A 402 -0.21 -7.83 -24.57
N MET A 403 0.26 -8.19 -23.38
CA MET A 403 -0.48 -8.13 -22.12
C MET A 403 -0.17 -6.81 -21.38
N MET A 404 -1.18 -5.93 -21.31
CA MET A 404 -1.08 -4.58 -20.74
C MET A 404 -1.85 -4.52 -19.40
N ILE A 405 -1.13 -4.51 -18.28
CA ILE A 405 -1.69 -4.51 -16.91
C ILE A 405 -1.60 -3.09 -16.33
N GLY A 406 -2.71 -2.53 -15.84
CA GLY A 406 -2.71 -1.16 -15.31
C GLY A 406 -4.07 -0.46 -15.23
N ASP A 407 -4.06 0.75 -14.68
CA ASP A 407 -5.24 1.64 -14.68
C ASP A 407 -5.49 2.23 -16.07
N GLU A 408 -6.47 1.66 -16.77
CA GLU A 408 -6.84 2.03 -18.13
C GLU A 408 -7.85 3.20 -18.11
N ARG A 409 -7.33 4.44 -18.16
CA ARG A 409 -8.18 5.63 -18.19
C ARG A 409 -8.72 5.93 -19.58
N LYS A 410 -7.82 5.93 -20.59
CA LYS A 410 -8.08 6.03 -22.04
C LYS A 410 -6.85 5.56 -22.80
N HIS A 411 -7.02 4.68 -23.78
CA HIS A 411 -5.99 4.31 -24.76
C HIS A 411 -6.49 4.58 -26.20
N PRO A 412 -5.62 4.75 -27.21
CA PRO A 412 -6.03 4.80 -28.61
C PRO A 412 -6.42 3.40 -29.11
N ALA A 413 -7.15 3.31 -30.23
CA ALA A 413 -7.45 2.02 -30.85
C ALA A 413 -6.16 1.22 -31.14
N MET A 414 -6.15 -0.05 -30.75
CA MET A 414 -5.03 -0.97 -30.86
C MET A 414 -5.38 -2.21 -31.70
N PRO A 415 -4.37 -2.92 -32.24
CA PRO A 415 -4.57 -4.23 -32.86
C PRO A 415 -5.15 -5.28 -31.89
N ASP A 416 -5.86 -6.27 -32.42
CA ASP A 416 -6.62 -7.28 -31.66
C ASP A 416 -5.75 -8.16 -30.73
N ASN A 417 -4.43 -8.19 -30.95
CA ASN A 417 -3.45 -8.92 -30.11
C ASN A 417 -2.89 -8.08 -28.95
N VAL A 418 -3.43 -6.88 -28.70
CA VAL A 418 -3.17 -6.08 -27.49
C VAL A 418 -4.31 -6.28 -26.49
N HIS A 419 -3.98 -6.85 -25.34
CA HIS A 419 -4.92 -7.27 -24.30
C HIS A 419 -4.76 -6.40 -23.06
N PHE A 420 -5.77 -5.58 -22.78
CA PHE A 420 -5.83 -4.76 -21.58
C PHE A 420 -6.42 -5.57 -20.43
N MET A 421 -5.64 -5.76 -19.36
CA MET A 421 -6.02 -6.61 -18.23
C MET A 421 -6.73 -5.82 -17.11
N GLY A 422 -6.57 -4.49 -17.10
CA GLY A 422 -6.93 -3.65 -15.95
C GLY A 422 -5.94 -3.77 -14.79
N LEU A 423 -6.32 -3.24 -13.63
CA LEU A 423 -5.50 -3.25 -12.41
C LEU A 423 -5.35 -4.66 -11.82
N ARG A 424 -4.17 -4.95 -11.26
CA ARG A 424 -3.86 -6.17 -10.49
C ARG A 424 -3.07 -5.78 -9.24
N ALA A 425 -3.21 -6.54 -8.17
CA ALA A 425 -2.42 -6.31 -6.96
C ALA A 425 -0.94 -6.61 -7.23
N GLN A 426 0.00 -5.88 -6.60
CA GLN A 426 1.43 -6.10 -6.85
C GLN A 426 1.84 -7.55 -6.57
N ASP A 427 1.28 -8.16 -5.51
CA ASP A 427 1.49 -9.55 -5.11
C ASP A 427 1.05 -10.60 -6.18
N ASP A 428 0.26 -10.22 -7.19
CA ASP A 428 -0.08 -11.09 -8.33
C ASP A 428 0.88 -10.97 -9.52
N LEU A 429 1.56 -9.83 -9.68
CA LEU A 429 2.40 -9.54 -10.85
C LEU A 429 3.45 -10.63 -11.13
N PRO A 430 4.08 -11.30 -10.13
CA PRO A 430 4.94 -12.46 -10.39
C PRO A 430 4.27 -13.58 -11.20
N ARG A 431 2.96 -13.83 -11.04
CA ARG A 431 2.21 -14.85 -11.80
C ARG A 431 2.00 -14.48 -13.27
N TYR A 432 1.97 -13.18 -13.58
CA TYR A 432 1.88 -12.67 -14.94
C TYR A 432 3.25 -12.61 -15.60
N LEU A 433 4.27 -12.10 -14.90
CA LEU A 433 5.65 -12.03 -15.39
C LEU A 433 6.26 -13.41 -15.62
N ALA A 434 5.92 -14.43 -14.80
CA ALA A 434 6.39 -15.81 -14.99
C ALA A 434 5.88 -16.48 -16.28
N ALA A 435 4.93 -15.87 -17.00
CA ALA A 435 4.46 -16.32 -18.30
C ALA A 435 4.96 -15.46 -19.46
N ALA A 436 5.65 -14.35 -19.17
CA ALA A 436 6.10 -13.39 -20.18
C ALA A 436 7.44 -13.80 -20.78
N ASP A 437 7.52 -13.78 -22.10
CA ASP A 437 8.77 -13.98 -22.85
C ASP A 437 9.61 -12.69 -22.88
N VAL A 438 8.95 -11.52 -22.91
CA VAL A 438 9.62 -10.19 -22.91
C VAL A 438 8.81 -9.22 -22.07
N SER A 439 9.48 -8.46 -21.19
CA SER A 439 8.89 -7.29 -20.53
C SER A 439 9.19 -6.03 -21.34
N LEU A 440 8.16 -5.27 -21.70
CA LEU A 440 8.29 -4.02 -22.45
C LEU A 440 8.45 -2.84 -21.49
N ILE A 441 9.24 -1.85 -21.89
CA ILE A 441 9.23 -0.49 -21.33
C ILE A 441 8.98 0.47 -22.51
N PRO A 442 7.73 0.60 -23.00
CA PRO A 442 7.41 1.35 -24.21
C PRO A 442 7.32 2.85 -23.90
N PHE A 443 8.44 3.48 -23.55
CA PHE A 443 8.50 4.90 -23.20
C PHE A 443 8.97 5.72 -24.39
N LYS A 444 8.52 6.97 -24.50
CA LYS A 444 9.10 7.94 -25.44
C LYS A 444 10.50 8.32 -24.97
N VAL A 445 11.39 8.71 -25.89
CA VAL A 445 12.72 9.23 -25.54
C VAL A 445 12.70 10.75 -25.51
N ASN A 446 12.80 11.33 -24.30
CA ASN A 446 12.83 12.77 -24.06
C ASN A 446 13.52 13.08 -22.71
N ALA A 447 13.75 14.35 -22.41
CA ALA A 447 14.42 14.77 -21.16
C ALA A 447 13.74 14.18 -19.90
N THR A 448 12.42 14.12 -19.89
CA THR A 448 11.59 13.52 -18.83
C THR A 448 11.94 12.05 -18.60
N THR A 449 12.06 11.25 -19.65
CA THR A 449 12.28 9.80 -19.54
C THR A 449 13.75 9.40 -19.41
N HIS A 450 14.71 10.24 -19.78
CA HIS A 450 16.09 10.12 -19.29
C HIS A 450 16.19 10.39 -17.77
N ALA A 451 15.23 11.15 -17.22
CA ALA A 451 15.14 11.48 -15.80
C ALA A 451 14.30 10.50 -14.95
N VAL A 452 13.83 9.37 -15.48
CA VAL A 452 13.15 8.33 -14.68
C VAL A 452 14.04 7.11 -14.41
N SER A 453 13.72 6.36 -13.35
CA SER A 453 14.30 5.04 -13.07
C SER A 453 13.18 3.98 -13.04
N PRO A 454 12.92 3.26 -14.16
CA PRO A 454 11.73 2.42 -14.30
C PRO A 454 11.71 1.22 -13.35
N LEU A 455 10.79 1.24 -12.37
CA LEU A 455 10.62 0.16 -11.39
C LEU A 455 10.39 -1.22 -12.05
N LYS A 456 9.72 -1.21 -13.21
CA LYS A 456 9.36 -2.38 -14.03
C LYS A 456 10.57 -3.17 -14.48
N ALA A 457 11.70 -2.51 -14.77
CA ALA A 457 12.94 -3.17 -15.16
C ALA A 457 13.44 -4.07 -14.02
N PHE A 458 13.44 -3.57 -12.79
CA PHE A 458 13.89 -4.32 -11.60
C PHE A 458 12.93 -5.46 -11.24
N GLU A 459 11.62 -5.27 -11.42
CA GLU A 459 10.61 -6.33 -11.26
C GLU A 459 10.80 -7.44 -12.31
N ALA A 460 11.00 -7.11 -13.59
CA ALA A 460 11.27 -8.07 -14.66
C ALA A 460 12.60 -8.81 -14.47
N MET A 461 13.68 -8.09 -14.12
CA MET A 461 14.99 -8.68 -13.82
C MET A 461 14.90 -9.69 -12.66
N ALA A 462 14.20 -9.36 -11.58
CA ALA A 462 14.01 -10.28 -10.45
C ALA A 462 13.20 -11.54 -10.81
N MET A 463 12.34 -11.45 -11.82
CA MET A 463 11.59 -12.57 -12.38
C MET A 463 12.37 -13.35 -13.45
N GLY A 464 13.55 -12.91 -13.86
CA GLY A 464 14.34 -13.56 -14.92
C GLY A 464 13.78 -13.34 -16.33
N VAL A 465 13.03 -12.25 -16.55
CA VAL A 465 12.42 -11.90 -17.85
C VAL A 465 13.30 -10.88 -18.56
N VAL A 466 13.59 -11.09 -19.85
CA VAL A 466 14.33 -10.10 -20.67
C VAL A 466 13.51 -8.83 -20.87
N ILE A 467 14.18 -7.68 -20.93
CA ILE A 467 13.53 -6.37 -21.03
C ILE A 467 13.82 -5.75 -22.40
N ALA A 468 12.79 -5.31 -23.11
CA ALA A 468 12.91 -4.50 -24.32
C ALA A 468 12.50 -3.04 -24.02
N ALA A 469 13.41 -2.10 -24.28
CA ALA A 469 13.25 -0.69 -23.91
C ALA A 469 13.88 0.27 -24.93
N PRO A 470 13.50 1.55 -24.93
CA PRO A 470 14.31 2.61 -25.52
C PRO A 470 15.64 2.80 -24.77
N PRO A 471 16.64 3.49 -25.37
CA PRO A 471 17.89 3.82 -24.69
C PRO A 471 17.67 4.92 -23.65
N LEU A 472 17.38 4.52 -22.40
CA LEU A 472 17.30 5.41 -21.23
C LEU A 472 18.55 5.25 -20.36
N ASP A 473 19.13 6.35 -19.89
CA ASP A 473 20.37 6.39 -19.10
C ASP A 473 20.31 5.51 -17.83
N SER A 474 19.13 5.42 -17.21
CA SER A 474 18.89 4.62 -16.01
C SER A 474 18.80 3.11 -16.25
N LEU A 475 18.78 2.68 -17.51
CA LEU A 475 18.74 1.30 -17.96
C LEU A 475 20.07 0.82 -18.57
N GLU A 476 21.02 1.72 -18.81
CA GLU A 476 22.31 1.38 -19.42
C GLU A 476 23.12 0.41 -18.54
N GLY A 477 23.58 -0.70 -19.13
CA GLY A 477 24.41 -1.70 -18.46
C GLY A 477 23.68 -2.60 -17.46
N LEU A 478 22.35 -2.52 -17.33
CA LEU A 478 21.57 -3.46 -16.54
C LEU A 478 21.49 -4.83 -17.23
N ASP A 479 21.52 -5.91 -16.44
CA ASP A 479 21.47 -7.28 -16.93
C ASP A 479 20.11 -7.61 -17.58
N GLY A 480 20.12 -8.39 -18.65
CA GLY A 480 18.92 -8.77 -19.40
C GLY A 480 18.14 -7.62 -20.06
N VAL A 481 18.66 -6.39 -20.08
CA VAL A 481 18.03 -5.23 -20.74
C VAL A 481 18.59 -5.03 -22.14
N TYR A 482 17.71 -4.98 -23.14
CA TYR A 482 18.02 -4.80 -24.55
C TYR A 482 17.39 -3.51 -25.06
N THR A 483 18.21 -2.60 -25.57
CA THR A 483 17.77 -1.27 -26.00
C THR A 483 17.90 -1.03 -27.50
N ASP A 484 16.94 -0.29 -28.05
CA ASP A 484 16.99 0.32 -29.39
C ASP A 484 16.05 1.52 -29.44
N ILE A 485 16.30 2.50 -30.31
CA ILE A 485 15.39 3.63 -30.51
C ILE A 485 14.06 3.17 -31.15
N ASN A 486 14.09 2.07 -31.91
CA ASN A 486 12.90 1.38 -32.38
C ASN A 486 12.57 0.20 -31.45
N LEU A 487 11.46 0.29 -30.71
CA LEU A 487 11.05 -0.74 -29.76
C LEU A 487 10.87 -2.12 -30.41
N VAL A 488 10.49 -2.21 -31.69
CA VAL A 488 10.42 -3.50 -32.42
C VAL A 488 11.78 -4.17 -32.43
N SER A 489 12.84 -3.44 -32.77
CA SER A 489 14.21 -3.96 -32.79
C SER A 489 14.79 -4.20 -31.39
N ALA A 490 14.30 -3.49 -30.36
CA ALA A 490 14.59 -3.84 -28.97
C ALA A 490 13.97 -5.20 -28.59
N VAL A 491 12.74 -5.49 -29.03
CA VAL A 491 12.06 -6.78 -28.82
C VAL A 491 12.76 -7.92 -29.58
N GLU A 492 13.18 -7.69 -30.83
CA GLU A 492 13.98 -8.67 -31.60
C GLU A 492 15.27 -9.04 -30.87
N LYS A 493 16.00 -8.04 -30.33
CA LYS A 493 17.21 -8.26 -29.52
C LYS A 493 16.90 -9.00 -28.22
N ALA A 494 15.81 -8.64 -27.52
CA ALA A 494 15.42 -9.26 -26.27
C ALA A 494 15.07 -10.75 -26.44
N MET A 495 14.28 -11.10 -27.47
CA MET A 495 13.94 -12.51 -27.76
C MET A 495 15.15 -13.36 -28.17
N ALA A 496 16.18 -12.75 -28.78
CA ALA A 496 17.45 -13.40 -29.08
C ALA A 496 18.47 -13.32 -27.92
N GLY A 497 18.11 -12.66 -26.83
CA GLY A 497 18.98 -12.31 -25.72
C GLY A 497 19.10 -13.40 -24.65
N THR A 498 20.07 -13.22 -23.77
CA THR A 498 20.18 -13.96 -22.52
C THR A 498 19.28 -13.31 -21.45
N PRO A 499 18.45 -14.07 -20.73
CA PRO A 499 17.72 -13.59 -19.56
C PRO A 499 18.63 -13.14 -18.40
N PRO A 500 18.19 -12.19 -17.56
CA PRO A 500 18.97 -11.71 -16.43
C PRO A 500 19.11 -12.75 -15.32
N ASP A 501 20.19 -12.66 -14.53
CA ASP A 501 20.30 -13.44 -13.28
C ASP A 501 19.32 -12.89 -12.22
N ALA A 502 18.16 -13.54 -12.16
CA ALA A 502 17.09 -13.25 -11.21
C ALA A 502 17.54 -13.25 -9.74
N LEU A 503 18.48 -14.11 -9.35
CA LEU A 503 18.96 -14.16 -7.96
C LEU A 503 19.86 -12.94 -7.68
N ARG A 504 20.77 -12.62 -8.60
CA ARG A 504 21.64 -11.46 -8.51
C ARG A 504 20.85 -10.15 -8.51
N ALA A 505 19.85 -10.02 -9.37
CA ALA A 505 18.98 -8.85 -9.43
C ALA A 505 18.27 -8.57 -8.08
N ARG A 506 17.77 -9.63 -7.43
CA ARG A 506 17.16 -9.59 -6.09
C ARG A 506 18.15 -9.27 -4.95
N GLN A 507 19.45 -9.36 -5.18
CA GLN A 507 20.49 -9.04 -4.18
C GLN A 507 21.10 -7.64 -4.39
N GLU A 508 21.27 -7.19 -5.63
CA GLU A 508 21.92 -5.92 -5.96
C GLU A 508 20.95 -4.72 -6.00
N HIS A 509 19.67 -4.99 -6.26
CA HIS A 509 18.63 -3.99 -6.51
C HIS A 509 17.39 -4.10 -5.60
N ASP A 510 17.49 -4.71 -4.41
CA ASP A 510 16.36 -4.74 -3.48
C ASP A 510 16.17 -3.41 -2.70
N TRP A 511 15.01 -3.28 -2.05
CA TRP A 511 14.72 -2.13 -1.20
C TRP A 511 15.65 -2.01 -0.01
N PHE A 512 16.25 -3.11 0.48
CA PHE A 512 17.24 -3.05 1.56
C PHE A 512 18.52 -2.36 1.08
N ALA A 513 19.00 -2.65 -0.14
CA ALA A 513 20.11 -1.98 -0.79
C ALA A 513 19.79 -0.51 -1.11
N ARG A 514 18.56 -0.18 -1.51
CA ARG A 514 18.12 1.23 -1.66
C ARG A 514 18.15 1.97 -0.31
N MET A 515 17.48 1.42 0.70
CA MET A 515 17.45 1.94 2.07
C MET A 515 18.86 2.10 2.65
N ARG A 516 19.74 1.13 2.39
CA ARG A 516 21.15 1.14 2.77
C ARG A 516 21.87 2.35 2.19
N ARG A 517 21.77 2.58 0.87
CA ARG A 517 22.43 3.73 0.20
C ARG A 517 21.96 5.07 0.80
N ILE A 518 20.68 5.20 1.14
CA ILE A 518 20.13 6.39 1.82
C ILE A 518 20.69 6.55 3.24
N LEU A 519 20.73 5.47 4.04
CA LEU A 519 21.29 5.50 5.39
C LEU A 519 22.79 5.79 5.41
N ASP A 520 23.56 5.17 4.50
CA ASP A 520 25.01 5.38 4.39
C ASP A 520 25.31 6.83 3.95
N ALA A 521 24.52 7.38 3.01
CA ALA A 521 24.59 8.80 2.63
C ALA A 521 24.22 9.75 3.79
N ALA A 522 23.32 9.32 4.68
CA ALA A 522 22.96 10.04 5.89
C ALA A 522 24.01 9.94 7.02
N GLY A 523 24.96 8.99 6.92
CA GLY A 523 25.86 8.64 8.03
C GLY A 523 25.15 7.90 9.18
N LEU A 524 23.98 7.32 8.92
CA LEU A 524 23.14 6.65 9.91
C LEU A 524 23.36 5.13 9.90
N PRO A 525 23.39 4.47 11.07
CA PRO A 525 23.51 3.02 11.15
C PRO A 525 22.19 2.32 10.78
N LEU A 526 22.24 0.99 10.63
CA LEU A 526 21.00 0.20 10.61
C LEU A 526 20.19 0.40 11.90
N PRO A 527 18.85 0.36 11.83
CA PRO A 527 18.03 0.26 13.02
C PRO A 527 18.33 -1.05 13.78
N THR A 528 18.31 -0.96 15.09
CA THR A 528 18.57 -2.08 16.00
C THR A 528 17.28 -2.61 16.64
N GLY A 529 16.98 -3.90 16.45
CA GLY A 529 15.86 -4.58 17.12
C GLY A 529 15.47 -5.88 16.41
N SER A 530 14.66 -6.73 17.06
CA SER A 530 14.12 -7.92 16.39
C SER A 530 13.11 -7.50 15.32
N SER A 531 13.38 -7.88 14.07
CA SER A 531 12.43 -7.81 12.96
C SER A 531 11.22 -8.71 13.28
N ASN A 532 10.11 -8.12 13.71
CA ASN A 532 8.84 -8.80 13.52
C ASN A 532 8.61 -8.87 12.00
N PRO A 533 8.22 -10.03 11.44
CA PRO A 533 7.82 -10.08 10.04
C PRO A 533 6.67 -9.09 9.85
N ALA A 534 6.75 -8.27 8.82
CA ALA A 534 5.69 -7.32 8.56
C ALA A 534 4.43 -8.07 8.16
N VAL A 535 3.43 -8.08 9.05
CA VAL A 535 2.12 -8.69 8.79
C VAL A 535 1.33 -7.75 7.88
N VAL A 536 1.74 -7.70 6.62
CA VAL A 536 0.85 -7.31 5.53
C VAL A 536 -0.34 -8.24 5.64
N ALA A 537 -1.49 -7.71 6.06
CA ALA A 537 -2.72 -8.49 6.17
C ALA A 537 -3.15 -8.86 4.75
N ARG A 538 -2.81 -10.09 4.35
CA ARG A 538 -3.09 -10.59 3.00
C ARG A 538 -4.59 -10.51 2.71
N ARG A 539 -4.90 -9.97 1.54
CA ARG A 539 -6.08 -10.24 0.69
C ARG A 539 -7.35 -10.75 1.36
N VAL A 540 -8.39 -9.93 1.27
CA VAL A 540 -9.75 -10.44 1.05
C VAL A 540 -9.90 -10.75 -0.45
N PRO A 541 -10.59 -11.83 -0.87
CA PRO A 541 -10.78 -12.12 -2.29
C PRO A 541 -11.55 -11.03 -3.04
N THR A 542 -11.09 -10.68 -4.23
CA THR A 542 -11.77 -9.74 -5.13
C THR A 542 -12.93 -10.44 -5.84
N ILE A 543 -14.17 -10.12 -5.47
CA ILE A 543 -15.33 -10.30 -6.35
C ILE A 543 -16.15 -9.01 -6.33
N TYR A 544 -15.77 -8.06 -7.18
CA TYR A 544 -16.66 -6.98 -7.64
C TYR A 544 -16.84 -7.12 -9.14
N ALA A 545 -17.74 -8.01 -9.54
CA ALA A 545 -18.36 -7.98 -10.86
C ALA A 545 -19.53 -6.98 -10.82
N GLY A 546 -19.21 -5.68 -10.89
CA GLY A 546 -20.18 -4.59 -10.83
C GLY A 546 -19.53 -3.24 -11.09
N GLU A 547 -19.99 -2.54 -12.13
CA GLU A 547 -19.47 -1.23 -12.56
C GLU A 547 -19.87 -0.10 -11.59
N GLU A 548 -19.22 0.01 -10.42
CA GLU A 548 -19.31 1.23 -9.61
C GLU A 548 -17.96 1.91 -9.47
N ARG A 549 -17.84 3.09 -10.11
CA ARG A 549 -16.70 3.98 -9.95
C ARG A 549 -16.54 4.39 -8.49
N LEU A 550 -15.30 4.41 -8.00
CA LEU A 550 -14.94 5.24 -6.86
C LEU A 550 -15.47 6.66 -7.09
N VAL A 551 -16.22 7.19 -6.12
CA VAL A 551 -16.79 8.53 -6.20
C VAL A 551 -15.65 9.53 -6.04
N GLY A 552 -15.05 9.92 -7.17
CA GLY A 552 -13.96 10.90 -7.20
C GLY A 552 -14.44 12.22 -6.61
N PHE A 553 -13.86 12.62 -5.48
CA PHE A 553 -14.18 13.90 -4.85
C PHE A 553 -13.61 15.05 -5.67
N SER A 554 -14.51 15.81 -6.29
CA SER A 554 -14.17 17.12 -6.85
C SER A 554 -13.66 18.01 -5.71
N SER A 555 -12.37 18.36 -5.75
CA SER A 555 -11.70 19.20 -4.74
C SER A 555 -12.52 20.45 -4.42
N PRO A 556 -13.00 20.62 -3.17
CA PRO A 556 -13.78 21.78 -2.81
C PRO A 556 -12.88 22.89 -2.28
N HIS A 557 -11.91 23.44 -3.04
CA HIS A 557 -11.18 24.66 -2.64
C HIS A 557 -10.59 25.52 -3.79
N THR A 558 -11.37 25.83 -4.83
CA THR A 558 -11.12 27.03 -5.66
C THR A 558 -11.77 28.27 -5.03
N GLY A 559 -11.29 28.65 -3.85
CA GLY A 559 -11.74 29.82 -3.09
C GLY A 559 -11.35 31.15 -3.74
N GLY A 560 -11.99 31.50 -4.86
CA GLY A 560 -11.75 32.76 -5.57
C GLY A 560 -12.06 33.98 -4.70
N ARG A 561 -11.02 34.63 -4.19
CA ARG A 561 -11.15 35.96 -3.55
C ARG A 561 -11.58 36.98 -4.61
N ARG A 562 -12.89 37.26 -4.65
CA ARG A 562 -13.40 38.52 -5.19
C ARG A 562 -12.76 39.67 -4.41
N THR A 563 -11.89 40.43 -5.06
CA THR A 563 -11.55 41.79 -4.66
C THR A 563 -12.13 42.75 -5.70
N HIS A 564 -12.71 43.84 -5.22
CA HIS A 564 -13.46 44.78 -6.04
C HIS A 564 -12.55 45.84 -6.68
N ARG A 565 -12.88 46.18 -7.94
CA ARG A 565 -12.39 47.29 -8.77
C ARG A 565 -11.01 47.12 -9.40
#